data_AF-A0A932NSB2-F1
#
_entry.id   AF-A0A932NSB2-F1
#
_cell.length_a   1.000
_cell.length_b   1.000
_cell.length_c   1.000
_cell.angle_alpha   90.00
_cell.angle_beta   90.00
_cell.angle_gamma   90.00
#
_symmetry.space_group_name_H-M   'P 1'
#
loop_
_entity.id
_entity.type
_entity.pdbx_description
1 polymer ?
#
loop_
_entity_poly.entity_id
_entity_poly.type
_entity_poly.pdbx_seq_one_letter_code
_entity_poly.pdbx_strand_id
1 'polypeptide(L)'
;MLNQKDEEIRKKISIELCENLVYRLNPLQKKETKIGALIAIKNLIKESKINDPILENCLIDAIIDNDVEIRLLIHQIIKEIANPHIIELLKIKLNNDETNDSVKKEIEELLHSF
;
A
#
# COMPACT_ATOMS: atom_id res chain seq x y z
N MET A 1 -16.10 -21.90 7.48
CA MET A 1 -15.49 -21.94 6.13
C MET A 1 -16.15 -20.84 5.30
N LEU A 2 -15.39 -19.85 4.85
CA LEU A 2 -15.87 -18.93 3.83
C LEU A 2 -16.01 -19.73 2.52
N ASN A 3 -17.12 -19.56 1.81
CA ASN A 3 -17.35 -20.30 0.57
C ASN A 3 -16.45 -19.72 -0.54
N GLN A 4 -15.90 -20.55 -1.42
CA GLN A 4 -14.99 -20.14 -2.51
C GLN A 4 -15.53 -18.97 -3.35
N LYS A 5 -16.85 -18.91 -3.55
CA LYS A 5 -17.52 -17.82 -4.27
C LYS A 5 -17.40 -16.48 -3.55
N ASP A 6 -17.41 -16.47 -2.22
CA ASP A 6 -17.23 -15.24 -1.44
C ASP A 6 -15.79 -14.73 -1.53
N GLU A 7 -14.82 -15.64 -1.61
CA GLU A 7 -13.40 -15.31 -1.82
C GLU A 7 -13.14 -14.74 -3.20
N GLU A 8 -13.72 -15.33 -4.25
CA GLU A 8 -13.59 -14.83 -5.61
C GLU A 8 -14.24 -13.44 -5.78
N ILE A 9 -15.38 -13.19 -5.13
CA ILE A 9 -16.03 -11.87 -5.11
C ILE A 9 -15.15 -10.84 -4.39
N ARG A 10 -14.59 -11.18 -3.21
CA ARG A 10 -13.66 -10.28 -2.51
C ARG A 10 -12.46 -9.92 -3.37
N LYS A 11 -11.85 -10.90 -4.04
CA LYS A 11 -10.72 -10.68 -4.93
C LYS A 11 -11.06 -9.77 -6.11
N LYS A 12 -12.23 -9.93 -6.74
CA LYS A 12 -12.71 -9.03 -7.81
C LYS A 12 -12.88 -7.60 -7.33
N ILE A 13 -13.47 -7.42 -6.15
CA ILE A 13 -13.62 -6.11 -5.52
C ILE A 13 -12.25 -5.50 -5.22
N SER A 14 -11.30 -6.27 -4.68
CA SER A 14 -9.94 -5.80 -4.44
C SER A 14 -9.23 -5.38 -5.72
N ILE A 15 -9.34 -6.14 -6.81
CA ILE A 15 -8.77 -5.79 -8.12
C ILE A 15 -9.33 -4.46 -8.60
N GLU A 16 -10.65 -4.32 -8.66
CA GLU A 16 -11.31 -3.12 -9.17
C GLU A 16 -10.99 -1.89 -8.30
N LEU A 17 -10.94 -2.07 -6.97
CA LEU A 17 -10.47 -1.06 -6.05
C LEU A 17 -9.00 -0.71 -6.30
N CYS A 18 -8.13 -1.69 -6.48
CA CYS A 18 -6.71 -1.46 -6.75
C CYS A 18 -6.49 -0.72 -8.06
N GLU A 19 -7.17 -1.09 -9.14
CA GLU A 19 -7.10 -0.37 -10.41
C GLU A 19 -7.54 1.09 -10.24
N ASN A 20 -8.60 1.33 -9.47
CA ASN A 20 -9.06 2.68 -9.14
C ASN A 20 -8.04 3.44 -8.27
N LEU A 21 -7.42 2.76 -7.31
CA LEU A 21 -6.44 3.33 -6.40
C LEU A 21 -5.11 3.62 -7.09
N VAL A 22 -4.64 2.74 -7.97
CA VAL A 22 -3.45 2.98 -8.83
C VAL A 22 -3.67 4.22 -9.70
N TYR A 23 -4.85 4.36 -10.29
CA TYR A 23 -5.19 5.58 -11.02
C TYR A 23 -5.15 6.83 -10.13
N ARG A 24 -5.66 6.74 -8.89
CA ARG A 24 -5.70 7.86 -7.93
C ARG A 24 -4.36 8.18 -7.27
N LEU A 25 -3.46 7.19 -7.16
CA LEU A 25 -2.09 7.31 -6.64
C LEU A 25 -1.08 7.66 -7.73
N ASN A 26 -1.53 7.78 -8.97
CA ASN A 26 -0.68 8.20 -10.08
C ASN A 26 0.01 9.55 -9.77
N PRO A 27 1.29 9.73 -10.11
CA PRO A 27 2.03 10.97 -9.84
C PRO A 27 1.40 12.25 -10.39
N LEU A 28 0.58 12.15 -11.44
CA LEU A 28 -0.14 13.27 -12.06
C LEU A 28 -1.42 13.67 -11.32
N GLN A 29 -1.85 12.88 -10.34
CA GLN A 29 -3.03 13.18 -9.54
C GLN A 29 -2.77 14.29 -8.53
N LYS A 30 -3.83 15.03 -8.23
CA LYS A 30 -3.81 16.01 -7.15
C LYS A 30 -3.54 15.34 -5.81
N LYS A 31 -2.83 16.04 -4.94
CA LYS A 31 -2.48 15.56 -3.60
C LYS A 31 -3.70 15.11 -2.80
N GLU A 32 -4.81 15.84 -2.87
CA GLU A 32 -6.05 15.51 -2.15
C GLU A 32 -6.65 14.18 -2.63
N THR A 33 -6.57 13.91 -3.93
CA THR A 33 -7.00 12.63 -4.52
C THR A 33 -6.15 11.47 -3.97
N LYS A 34 -4.83 11.67 -3.89
CA LYS A 34 -3.88 10.69 -3.36
C LYS A 34 -4.15 10.41 -1.88
N ILE A 35 -4.33 11.46 -1.07
CA ILE A 35 -4.68 11.34 0.36
C ILE A 35 -5.97 10.54 0.54
N GLY A 36 -7.02 10.87 -0.22
CA GLY A 36 -8.29 10.14 -0.15
C GLY A 36 -8.14 8.65 -0.50
N ALA A 37 -7.32 8.32 -1.50
CA ALA A 37 -7.01 6.94 -1.87
C ALA A 37 -6.26 6.20 -0.76
N LEU A 38 -5.24 6.82 -0.15
CA LEU A 38 -4.47 6.24 0.94
C LEU A 38 -5.32 5.96 2.18
N ILE A 39 -6.21 6.89 2.56
CA ILE A 39 -7.15 6.67 3.67
C ILE A 39 -8.10 5.50 3.38
N ALA A 40 -8.58 5.40 2.14
CA ALA A 40 -9.43 4.27 1.74
C ALA A 40 -8.70 2.93 1.86
N ILE A 41 -7.44 2.85 1.39
CA ILE A 41 -6.59 1.65 1.53
C ILE A 41 -6.42 1.27 3.00
N LYS A 42 -6.06 2.24 3.84
CA LYS A 42 -5.88 2.03 5.29
C LYS A 42 -7.13 1.40 5.91
N ASN A 43 -8.29 1.99 5.65
CA ASN A 43 -9.55 1.51 6.21
C ASN A 43 -9.90 0.11 5.66
N LEU A 44 -9.70 -0.13 4.36
CA LEU A 44 -9.96 -1.42 3.75
C LEU A 44 -9.13 -2.54 4.38
N ILE A 45 -7.83 -2.32 4.56
CA ILE A 45 -6.94 -3.33 5.15
C ILE A 45 -7.28 -3.53 6.64
N LYS A 46 -7.50 -2.44 7.38
CA LYS A 46 -7.70 -2.48 8.84
C LYS A 46 -9.08 -3.00 9.26
N GLU A 47 -10.14 -2.61 8.56
CA GLU A 47 -11.53 -2.88 8.97
C GLU A 47 -12.12 -4.11 8.29
N SER A 48 -11.78 -4.34 7.01
CA SER A 48 -12.45 -5.37 6.21
C SER A 48 -11.90 -6.79 6.42
N LYS A 49 -10.77 -6.92 7.13
CA LYS A 49 -9.95 -8.15 7.15
C LYS A 49 -9.63 -8.68 5.73
N ILE A 50 -9.65 -7.79 4.74
CA ILE A 50 -9.24 -8.11 3.39
C ILE A 50 -7.71 -8.04 3.41
N ASN A 51 -7.10 -9.17 3.76
CA ASN A 51 -5.67 -9.41 3.53
C ASN A 51 -5.52 -9.78 2.06
N ASP A 52 -5.73 -8.79 1.18
CA ASP A 52 -5.54 -8.96 -0.24
C ASP A 52 -4.18 -8.39 -0.65
N PRO A 53 -3.25 -9.23 -1.12
CA PRO A 53 -1.93 -8.80 -1.57
C PRO A 53 -1.96 -7.68 -2.60
N ILE A 54 -3.04 -7.53 -3.37
CA ILE A 54 -3.14 -6.48 -4.39
C ILE A 54 -3.24 -5.09 -3.72
N LEU A 55 -4.03 -4.96 -2.65
CA LEU A 55 -4.17 -3.69 -1.91
C LEU A 55 -2.86 -3.34 -1.17
N GLU A 56 -2.21 -4.35 -0.62
CA GLU A 56 -0.93 -4.20 0.06
C GLU A 56 0.16 -3.78 -0.93
N ASN A 57 0.23 -4.40 -2.11
CA ASN A 57 1.16 -4.00 -3.17
C ASN A 57 0.92 -2.55 -3.65
N CYS A 58 -0.34 -2.13 -3.81
CA CYS A 58 -0.66 -0.74 -4.15
C CYS A 58 -0.12 0.25 -3.11
N LEU A 59 -0.20 -0.09 -1.82
CA LEU A 59 0.36 0.73 -0.75
C LEU A 59 1.90 0.78 -0.81
N ILE A 60 2.56 -0.36 -1.06
CA ILE A 60 4.02 -0.45 -1.19
C ILE A 60 4.51 0.35 -2.40
N ASP A 61 3.83 0.24 -3.54
CA ASP A 61 4.23 0.98 -4.74
C ASP A 61 4.05 2.49 -4.59
N ALA A 62 3.14 2.94 -3.73
CA ALA A 62 2.96 4.37 -3.46
C ALA A 62 4.12 5.00 -2.67
N ILE A 63 4.97 4.20 -2.00
CA ILE A 63 6.06 4.71 -1.14
C ILE A 63 7.09 5.55 -1.91
N ILE A 64 7.09 5.46 -3.24
CA ILE A 64 7.99 6.22 -4.12
C ILE A 64 7.37 7.55 -4.60
N ASP A 65 6.25 7.98 -4.02
CA ASP A 65 5.60 9.23 -4.43
C ASP A 65 6.55 10.43 -4.28
N ASN A 66 6.55 11.32 -5.28
CA ASN A 66 7.44 12.48 -5.27
C ASN A 66 7.10 13.50 -4.17
N ASP A 67 5.85 13.52 -3.69
CA ASP A 67 5.38 14.40 -2.62
C ASP A 67 5.76 13.84 -1.24
N VAL A 68 6.56 14.61 -0.49
CA VAL A 68 7.05 14.24 0.84
C VAL A 68 5.92 13.99 1.82
N GLU A 69 4.83 14.76 1.78
CA GLU A 69 3.71 14.57 2.71
C GLU A 69 2.94 13.27 2.40
N ILE A 70 2.87 12.89 1.12
CA ILE A 70 2.28 11.62 0.71
C ILE A 70 3.13 10.45 1.22
N ARG A 71 4.46 10.51 1.09
CA ARG A 71 5.34 9.46 1.62
C ARG A 71 5.25 9.34 3.14
N LEU A 72 5.23 10.46 3.87
CA LEU A 72 5.04 10.47 5.32
C LEU A 72 3.70 9.83 5.73
N LEU A 73 2.62 10.14 5.01
CA LEU A 73 1.31 9.52 5.25
C LEU A 73 1.35 8.00 5.01
N ILE A 74 2.01 7.54 3.95
CA ILE A 74 2.17 6.10 3.67
C ILE A 74 2.92 5.41 4.80
N HIS A 75 4.02 6.01 5.29
CA HIS A 75 4.77 5.48 6.42
C HIS A 75 3.90 5.36 7.68
N GLN A 76 3.09 6.38 7.97
CA GLN A 76 2.14 6.34 9.09
C GLN A 76 1.09 5.24 8.91
N ILE A 77 0.53 5.09 7.71
CA ILE A 77 -0.45 4.05 7.40
C ILE A 77 0.15 2.66 7.58
N ILE A 78 1.36 2.42 7.06
CA ILE A 78 2.03 1.12 7.20
C ILE A 78 2.27 0.79 8.69
N LYS A 79 2.72 1.78 9.49
CA LYS A 79 2.87 1.65 10.95
C LYS A 79 1.57 1.33 11.66
N GLU A 80 0.49 2.01 11.29
CA GLU A 80 -0.82 1.79 11.89
C GLU A 80 -1.45 0.44 11.53
N ILE A 81 -1.19 -0.05 10.32
CA ILE A 81 -1.66 -1.37 9.87
C ILE A 81 -0.84 -2.47 10.56
N ALA A 82 0.48 -2.30 10.68
CA ALA A 82 1.41 -3.23 11.33
C ALA A 82 1.22 -4.70 10.89
N ASN A 83 0.86 -4.92 9.62
CA ASN A 83 0.63 -6.24 9.06
C ASN A 83 1.98 -6.87 8.67
N PRO A 84 2.34 -8.06 9.22
CA PRO A 84 3.59 -8.74 8.89
C PRO A 84 3.82 -8.97 7.39
N HIS A 85 2.75 -9.18 6.62
CA HIS A 85 2.87 -9.39 5.18
C HIS A 85 3.34 -8.12 4.45
N ILE A 86 2.87 -6.94 4.87
CA ILE A 86 3.35 -5.64 4.35
C ILE A 86 4.83 -5.46 4.67
N ILE A 87 5.28 -5.89 5.85
CA ILE A 87 6.71 -5.83 6.25
C ILE A 87 7.56 -6.73 5.33
N GLU A 88 7.07 -7.93 4.99
CA GLU A 88 7.76 -8.81 4.03
C GLU A 88 7.80 -8.18 2.62
N LEU A 89 6.70 -7.57 2.17
CA LEU A 89 6.67 -6.86 0.88
C LEU A 89 7.66 -5.69 0.84
N LEU A 90 7.83 -4.95 1.96
CA LEU A 90 8.85 -3.91 2.08
C LEU A 90 10.27 -4.48 1.94
N LYS A 91 10.57 -5.63 2.57
CA LYS A 91 11.89 -6.29 2.41
C LYS A 91 12.13 -6.74 0.97
N ILE A 92 11.10 -7.24 0.30
CA ILE A 92 11.17 -7.60 -1.12
C ILE A 92 11.45 -6.34 -1.97
N LYS A 93 10.74 -5.24 -1.72
CA LYS A 93 10.94 -3.97 -2.43
C LYS A 93 12.33 -3.38 -2.20
N LEU A 94 12.86 -3.49 -0.98
CA LEU A 94 14.21 -3.04 -0.61
C LEU A 94 15.29 -3.77 -1.41
N ASN A 95 15.13 -5.08 -1.60
CA ASN A 95 16.06 -5.94 -2.34
C ASN A 95 15.84 -5.92 -3.85
N ASN A 96 14.88 -5.15 -4.36
CA ASN A 96 14.68 -4.99 -5.80
C ASN A 96 15.72 -4.01 -6.37
N ASP A 97 16.48 -4.47 -7.37
CA ASP A 97 17.54 -3.71 -8.03
C ASP A 97 17.02 -2.46 -8.76
N GLU A 98 15.74 -2.42 -9.12
CA GLU A 98 15.10 -1.27 -9.76
C GLU A 98 14.68 -0.17 -8.77
N THR A 99 14.70 -0.46 -7.46
CA THR A 99 14.37 0.53 -6.42
C THR A 99 15.54 1.51 -6.25
N ASN A 100 15.27 2.81 -6.39
CA ASN A 100 16.31 3.83 -6.22
C ASN A 100 16.80 3.95 -4.77
N ASP A 101 18.04 4.44 -4.58
CA ASP A 101 18.69 4.50 -3.26
C ASP A 101 17.95 5.36 -2.23
N SER A 102 17.29 6.43 -2.67
CA SER A 102 16.49 7.28 -1.77
C SER A 102 15.32 6.51 -1.18
N VAL A 103 14.60 5.77 -2.02
CA VAL A 103 13.48 4.91 -1.60
C VAL A 103 13.99 3.76 -0.74
N LYS A 104 15.12 3.14 -1.09
CA LYS A 104 15.72 2.09 -0.25
C LYS A 104 15.98 2.60 1.17
N LYS A 105 16.57 3.79 1.31
CA LYS A 105 16.81 4.41 2.62
C LYS A 105 15.51 4.66 3.39
N GLU A 106 14.47 5.17 2.71
CA GLU A 106 13.16 5.38 3.35
C GLU A 106 12.52 4.07 3.81
N ILE A 107 12.62 2.99 3.01
CA ILE A 107 12.17 1.65 3.39
C ILE A 107 12.97 1.11 4.58
N GLU A 108 14.29 1.27 4.59
CA GLU A 108 15.15 0.88 5.71
C GLU A 108 14.74 1.60 6.99
N GLU A 109 14.59 2.92 6.96
CA GLU A 109 14.15 3.73 8.10
C GLU A 109 12.77 3.27 8.62
N LEU A 110 11.85 2.95 7.71
CA LEU A 110 10.54 2.41 8.07
C LEU A 110 10.66 1.01 8.71
N LEU A 111 11.46 0.12 8.16
CA LEU A 111 11.66 -1.24 8.70
C LEU A 111 12.29 -1.23 10.10
N HIS A 112 13.18 -0.28 10.41
CA HIS A 112 13.77 -0.12 11.75
C HIS A 112 12.77 0.34 12.83
N SER A 113 11.57 0.75 12.44
CA SER A 113 10.54 1.24 13.35
C SER A 113 9.49 0.21 13.75
N PHE A 114 9.68 -1.04 13.33
CA PHE A 114 8.89 -2.23 13.73
C PHE A 114 9.74 -3.17 14.58
#